data_AF-N1PDP9-F1
#
_entry.id   AF-N1PDP9-F1
#
_cell.length_a   1.000
_cell.length_b   1.000
_cell.length_c   1.000
_cell.angle_alpha   90.00
_cell.angle_beta   90.00
_cell.angle_gamma   90.00
#
_symmetry.space_group_name_H-M   'P 1'
#
loop_
_entity.id
_entity.type
_entity.pdbx_description
1 polymer ?
#
loop_
_entity_poly.entity_id
_entity_poly.type
_entity_poly.pdbx_seq_one_letter_code
_entity_poly.pdbx_strand_id
1 'polypeptide(L)'
;MLGRLQMTVAKAIEQYDIVGTQVFGHLRKLALMGLGRTRYGASRMNDALQIAMLEGVAAEVERSEHRKTPFPRLKVTARQYRLRNQNPEAAQTIVVSHGGNIKPEAYLFRSYDRPAPSASDGDRVLHRNHGPASEVAIWEAARATSAAPGYFSMLEIPEGRFEDGGLGENNPVGLAYEEVKQTSLRREPLLVLSIGTGEAPVETWKEDIPSRPLKQAVRMWRDLEQLQKQITDSEKTHSQFRGRLNDNNRKARGLHNGEHIHYYCFNVRNISNIRLDEWLPPTTGAITKQNMETAVAAYPQQKSVSKDLDECAQVLFQTRRVRAQTERWERFALHLTYCCREKDCEAVTFTSRKSLRKHAIDYHGFVWRIGCHDGHLGAHTGIYSCIWDHCGESKLSIFNDQEVFRTHLKEGLGFVAPVIMDSEDFERWLNRGRMSRDEAASRQHTGFSAKNVDVGHARS
;
A
#
# COMPACT_ATOMS: atom_id res chain seq x y z
N MET A 1 -5.26 2.76 -7.85
CA MET A 1 -6.51 2.02 -7.59
C MET A 1 -6.36 1.06 -6.40
N LEU A 2 -5.57 -0.02 -6.50
CA LEU A 2 -5.49 -1.03 -5.44
C LEU A 2 -4.85 -0.55 -4.13
N GLY A 3 -3.70 0.14 -4.19
CA GLY A 3 -2.99 0.62 -3.00
C GLY A 3 -3.70 1.81 -2.33
N ARG A 4 -3.58 2.99 -2.94
CA ARG A 4 -4.09 4.24 -2.37
C ARG A 4 -5.61 4.26 -2.15
N LEU A 5 -6.40 3.76 -3.09
CA LEU A 5 -7.88 3.80 -3.02
C LEU A 5 -8.48 2.52 -2.43
N GLN A 6 -7.67 1.47 -2.21
CA GLN A 6 -8.09 0.20 -1.61
C GLN A 6 -9.27 -0.46 -2.33
N MET A 7 -9.37 -0.25 -3.65
CA MET A 7 -10.36 -0.93 -4.48
C MET A 7 -10.09 -2.44 -4.50
N THR A 8 -11.15 -3.24 -4.59
CA THR A 8 -11.02 -4.66 -4.94
C THR A 8 -10.51 -4.78 -6.38
N VAL A 9 -9.93 -5.94 -6.72
CA VAL A 9 -9.48 -6.22 -8.09
C VAL A 9 -10.63 -6.10 -9.08
N ALA A 10 -11.81 -6.65 -8.75
CA ALA A 10 -13.01 -6.55 -9.58
C ALA A 10 -13.42 -5.09 -9.84
N LYS A 11 -13.53 -4.27 -8.78
CA LYS A 11 -13.84 -2.84 -8.90
C LYS A 11 -12.81 -2.09 -9.73
N ALA A 12 -11.53 -2.40 -9.56
CA ALA A 12 -10.45 -1.78 -10.34
C ALA A 12 -10.52 -2.15 -11.83
N ILE A 13 -10.91 -3.38 -12.16
CA ILE A 13 -11.14 -3.81 -13.55
C ILE A 13 -12.33 -3.06 -14.15
N GLU A 14 -13.45 -2.94 -13.42
CA GLU A 14 -14.64 -2.20 -13.86
C GLU A 14 -14.31 -0.73 -14.23
N GLN A 15 -13.34 -0.11 -13.54
CA GLN A 15 -12.97 1.28 -13.84
C GLN A 15 -12.32 1.47 -15.21
N TYR A 16 -11.77 0.41 -15.84
CA TYR A 16 -11.25 0.50 -17.20
C TYR A 16 -12.35 0.80 -18.22
N ASP A 17 -13.61 0.43 -17.96
CA ASP A 17 -14.72 0.70 -18.88
C ASP A 17 -14.98 2.20 -19.04
N ILE A 18 -14.78 2.96 -17.95
CA ILE A 18 -14.90 4.43 -17.95
C ILE A 18 -13.83 5.04 -18.85
N VAL A 19 -12.56 4.67 -18.63
CA VAL A 19 -11.43 5.23 -19.40
C VAL A 19 -11.48 4.77 -20.85
N GLY A 20 -11.69 3.47 -21.08
CA GLY A 20 -11.80 2.89 -22.41
C GLY A 20 -12.88 3.56 -23.25
N THR A 21 -14.10 3.64 -22.72
CA THR A 21 -15.23 4.18 -23.48
C THR A 21 -15.14 5.69 -23.66
N GLN A 22 -14.81 6.46 -22.61
CA GLN A 22 -14.83 7.93 -22.68
C GLN A 22 -13.60 8.52 -23.38
N VAL A 23 -12.49 7.77 -23.42
CA VAL A 23 -11.21 8.23 -23.96
C VAL A 23 -10.86 7.48 -25.25
N PHE A 24 -10.58 6.17 -25.15
CA PHE A 24 -10.07 5.40 -26.30
C PHE A 24 -11.13 5.15 -27.37
N GLY A 25 -12.42 5.13 -26.99
CA GLY A 25 -13.55 5.14 -27.92
C GLY A 25 -13.73 6.45 -28.70
N HIS A 26 -13.00 7.51 -28.37
CA HIS A 26 -13.17 8.86 -28.92
C HIS A 26 -11.87 9.43 -29.50
N LEU A 27 -11.33 8.75 -30.51
CA LEU A 27 -10.18 9.23 -31.28
C LEU A 27 -10.48 10.59 -31.96
N ARG A 28 -9.53 11.53 -31.92
CA ARG A 28 -9.71 12.86 -32.53
C ARG A 28 -9.74 12.75 -34.05
N LYS A 29 -10.77 13.32 -34.68
CA LYS A 29 -10.90 13.39 -36.15
C LYS A 29 -9.65 13.98 -36.84
N LEU A 30 -9.05 15.02 -36.26
CA LEU A 30 -7.82 15.64 -36.78
C LEU A 30 -6.59 14.73 -36.67
N ALA A 31 -6.53 13.84 -35.66
CA ALA A 31 -5.48 12.84 -35.56
C ALA A 31 -5.65 11.76 -36.64
N LEU A 32 -6.89 11.38 -36.95
CA LEU A 32 -7.21 10.48 -38.05
C LEU A 32 -6.75 11.03 -39.43
N MET A 33 -6.73 12.36 -39.58
CA MET A 33 -6.27 13.05 -40.78
C MET A 33 -4.77 13.40 -40.75
N GLY A 34 -4.01 12.99 -39.72
CA GLY A 34 -2.58 13.30 -39.60
C GLY A 34 -2.24 14.76 -39.29
N LEU A 35 -3.23 15.58 -38.92
CA LEU A 35 -3.13 17.03 -38.68
C LEU A 35 -3.19 17.41 -37.19
N GLY A 36 -3.39 16.44 -36.29
CA GLY A 36 -3.50 16.66 -34.84
C GLY A 36 -2.17 16.55 -34.10
N ARG A 37 -2.03 17.24 -32.95
CA ARG A 37 -0.86 17.12 -32.06
C ARG A 37 -0.87 15.86 -31.19
N THR A 38 -2.05 15.36 -30.84
CA THR A 38 -2.24 14.18 -29.98
C THR A 38 -3.47 13.40 -30.46
N ARG A 39 -3.44 12.06 -30.32
CA ARG A 39 -4.56 11.18 -30.71
C ARG A 39 -5.83 11.43 -29.90
N TYR A 40 -5.66 11.69 -28.61
CA TYR A 40 -6.77 11.82 -27.67
C TYR A 40 -6.79 13.18 -26.97
N GLY A 41 -7.95 13.52 -26.42
CA GLY A 41 -8.15 14.76 -25.66
C GLY A 41 -7.78 14.61 -24.20
N ALA A 42 -6.86 15.43 -23.72
CA ALA A 42 -6.45 15.45 -22.32
C ALA A 42 -7.63 15.68 -21.36
N SER A 43 -8.60 16.55 -21.71
CA SER A 43 -9.79 16.79 -20.88
C SER A 43 -10.58 15.51 -20.64
N ARG A 44 -10.82 14.70 -21.70
CA ARG A 44 -11.55 13.43 -21.57
C ARG A 44 -10.84 12.46 -20.64
N MET A 45 -9.51 12.37 -20.74
CA MET A 45 -8.72 11.54 -19.83
C MET A 45 -8.81 12.05 -18.39
N ASN A 46 -8.73 13.36 -18.18
CA ASN A 46 -8.85 13.97 -16.85
C ASN A 46 -10.23 13.69 -16.23
N ASP A 47 -11.30 13.86 -17.01
CA ASP A 47 -12.67 13.63 -16.57
C ASP A 47 -12.91 12.14 -16.28
N ALA A 48 -12.45 11.25 -17.17
CA ALA A 48 -12.56 9.81 -16.98
C ALA A 48 -11.81 9.33 -15.74
N LEU A 49 -10.57 9.80 -15.50
CA LEU A 49 -9.80 9.48 -14.30
C LEU A 49 -10.49 10.00 -13.03
N GLN A 50 -11.06 11.21 -13.07
CA GLN A 50 -11.83 11.74 -11.94
C GLN A 50 -13.03 10.84 -11.62
N ILE A 51 -13.81 10.41 -12.63
CA ILE A 51 -14.96 9.53 -12.45
C ILE A 51 -14.53 8.15 -11.92
N ALA A 52 -13.52 7.53 -12.55
CA ALA A 52 -12.99 6.23 -12.15
C ALA A 52 -12.50 6.19 -10.70
N MET A 53 -12.07 7.34 -10.17
CA MET A 53 -11.60 7.44 -8.78
C MET A 53 -12.72 7.67 -7.77
N LEU A 54 -13.88 8.18 -8.18
CA LEU A 54 -14.98 8.51 -7.26
C LEU A 54 -15.40 7.29 -6.43
N GLU A 55 -15.45 6.11 -7.03
CA GLU A 55 -15.83 4.86 -6.36
C GLU A 55 -14.92 4.57 -5.16
N GLY A 56 -13.59 4.58 -5.37
CA GLY A 56 -12.63 4.29 -4.30
C GLY A 56 -12.56 5.41 -3.27
N VAL A 57 -12.77 6.66 -3.71
CA VAL A 57 -12.81 7.83 -2.84
C VAL A 57 -14.05 7.78 -1.93
N ALA A 58 -15.22 7.45 -2.47
CA ALA A 58 -16.46 7.28 -1.71
C ALA A 58 -16.30 6.19 -0.65
N ALA A 59 -15.76 5.02 -1.03
CA ALA A 59 -15.49 3.94 -0.10
C ALA A 59 -14.49 4.33 1.01
N GLU A 60 -13.54 5.24 0.74
CA GLU A 60 -12.61 5.74 1.76
C GLU A 60 -13.26 6.76 2.68
N VAL A 61 -14.07 7.66 2.13
CA VAL A 61 -14.82 8.65 2.89
C VAL A 61 -15.80 7.97 3.83
N GLU A 62 -16.55 6.98 3.35
CA GLU A 62 -17.39 6.13 4.20
C GLU A 62 -16.57 5.47 5.30
N ARG A 63 -15.40 4.88 4.99
CA ARG A 63 -14.50 4.32 6.01
C ARG A 63 -14.01 5.35 7.04
N SER A 64 -13.94 6.63 6.67
CA SER A 64 -13.42 7.73 7.48
C SER A 64 -14.49 8.45 8.29
N GLU A 65 -15.70 8.65 7.77
CA GLU A 65 -16.82 9.27 8.50
C GLU A 65 -17.28 8.41 9.69
N HIS A 66 -17.08 7.09 9.61
CA HIS A 66 -17.30 6.17 10.72
C HIS A 66 -16.17 6.17 11.76
N ARG A 67 -15.04 6.86 11.50
CA ARG A 67 -14.05 7.24 12.52
C ARG A 67 -14.45 8.64 12.99
N LYS A 68 -14.65 8.85 14.29
CA LYS A 68 -15.07 10.13 14.93
C LYS A 68 -14.11 11.32 14.76
N THR A 69 -13.40 11.45 13.64
CA THR A 69 -12.68 12.67 13.27
C THR A 69 -13.59 13.53 12.40
N PRO A 70 -13.81 14.81 12.74
CA PRO A 70 -14.66 15.71 11.96
C PRO A 70 -13.96 16.02 10.63
N PHE A 71 -14.10 15.14 9.64
CA PHE A 71 -13.92 15.57 8.27
C PHE A 71 -15.15 16.42 7.91
N PRO A 72 -14.96 17.67 7.44
CA PRO A 72 -16.08 18.46 6.95
C PRO A 72 -16.83 17.63 5.92
N ARG A 73 -18.17 17.74 5.87
CA ARG A 73 -19.03 17.17 4.83
C ARG A 73 -18.53 17.63 3.46
N LEU A 74 -17.49 16.98 2.95
CA LEU A 74 -16.89 17.32 1.68
C LEU A 74 -17.90 16.83 0.67
N LYS A 75 -18.42 17.72 -0.17
CA LYS A 75 -18.84 17.30 -1.51
C LYS A 75 -17.57 16.77 -2.16
N VAL A 76 -17.30 15.48 -2.01
CA VAL A 76 -15.99 14.92 -2.38
C VAL A 76 -15.89 14.98 -3.89
N THR A 77 -15.20 16.00 -4.39
CA THR A 77 -14.83 16.04 -5.79
C THR A 77 -13.51 15.30 -5.90
N ALA A 78 -13.43 14.31 -6.81
CA ALA A 78 -12.18 13.60 -7.10
C ALA A 78 -11.00 14.55 -7.37
N ARG A 79 -11.29 15.79 -7.80
CA ARG A 79 -10.36 16.90 -7.99
C ARG A 79 -9.56 17.27 -6.75
N GLN A 80 -10.11 17.10 -5.56
CA GLN A 80 -9.49 17.53 -4.30
C GLN A 80 -8.90 16.37 -3.51
N TYR A 81 -9.12 15.13 -3.94
CA TYR A 81 -8.69 13.96 -3.20
C TYR A 81 -7.20 13.67 -3.43
N ARG A 82 -6.40 13.88 -2.38
CA ARG A 82 -4.94 13.90 -2.45
C ARG A 82 -4.31 12.51 -2.48
N LEU A 83 -3.18 12.40 -3.19
CA LEU A 83 -2.37 11.17 -3.20
C LEU A 83 -1.80 10.85 -1.82
N ARG A 84 -1.44 11.88 -1.03
CA ARG A 84 -1.07 11.71 0.37
C ARG A 84 -2.12 10.88 1.11
N ASN A 85 -1.64 9.90 1.87
CA ASN A 85 -2.48 9.08 2.72
C ASN A 85 -2.21 9.44 4.19
N GLN A 86 -3.26 9.85 4.89
CA GLN A 86 -3.18 10.17 6.31
C GLN A 86 -3.13 8.93 7.21
N ASN A 87 -3.45 7.75 6.66
CA ASN A 87 -3.33 6.49 7.37
C ASN A 87 -1.91 5.93 7.20
N PRO A 88 -1.02 6.01 8.23
CA PRO A 88 0.34 5.51 8.14
C PRO A 88 0.42 3.98 8.02
N GLU A 89 -0.68 3.27 8.27
CA GLU A 89 -0.76 1.82 8.15
C GLU A 89 -1.24 1.38 6.77
N ALA A 90 -1.76 2.29 5.94
CA ALA A 90 -2.19 1.95 4.59
C ALA A 90 -1.02 1.62 3.68
N ALA A 91 -1.31 0.96 2.55
CA ALA A 91 -0.32 0.66 1.54
C ALA A 91 0.36 1.96 1.04
N GLN A 92 1.67 2.04 1.29
CA GLN A 92 2.52 3.08 0.72
C GLN A 92 2.51 2.95 -0.80
N THR A 93 2.09 4.02 -1.48
CA THR A 93 1.90 4.04 -2.93
C THR A 93 2.87 5.03 -3.54
N ILE A 94 3.52 4.60 -4.63
CA ILE A 94 4.30 5.47 -5.51
C ILE A 94 3.72 5.42 -6.92
N VAL A 95 3.75 6.54 -7.62
CA VAL A 95 3.38 6.66 -9.04
C VAL A 95 4.54 7.32 -9.78
N VAL A 96 5.00 6.67 -10.85
CA VAL A 96 6.20 7.08 -11.60
C VAL A 96 5.78 7.88 -12.82
N SER A 97 6.43 9.01 -13.06
CA SER A 97 6.24 9.83 -14.26
C SER A 97 7.59 10.35 -14.74
N HIS A 98 7.70 10.72 -16.01
CA HIS A 98 8.90 11.37 -16.53
C HIS A 98 8.68 12.88 -16.58
N GLY A 99 9.51 13.67 -15.90
CA GLY A 99 9.33 15.12 -15.88
C GLY A 99 9.93 15.82 -14.67
N GLY A 100 9.41 17.02 -14.39
CA GLY A 100 9.81 17.88 -13.27
C GLY A 100 10.12 19.32 -13.68
N ASN A 101 10.45 20.15 -12.69
CA ASN A 101 10.69 21.59 -12.89
C ASN A 101 12.09 21.95 -13.44
N ILE A 102 13.11 21.14 -13.16
CA ILE A 102 14.52 21.49 -13.43
C ILE A 102 15.08 20.65 -14.58
N LYS A 103 14.98 19.33 -14.49
CA LYS A 103 15.41 18.38 -15.53
C LYS A 103 14.36 17.29 -15.69
N PRO A 104 14.06 16.86 -16.92
CA PRO A 104 13.18 15.73 -17.14
C PRO A 104 13.89 14.44 -16.71
N GLU A 105 13.43 13.86 -15.61
CA GLU A 105 13.90 12.57 -15.08
C GLU A 105 12.72 11.78 -14.50
N ALA A 106 12.98 10.57 -14.01
CA ALA A 106 11.95 9.83 -13.29
C ALA A 106 11.56 10.58 -12.00
N TYR A 107 10.28 10.93 -11.89
CA TYR A 107 9.67 11.61 -10.77
C TYR A 107 8.73 10.66 -10.03
N LEU A 108 8.87 10.60 -8.71
CA LEU A 108 8.09 9.70 -7.86
C LEU A 108 7.05 10.50 -7.08
N PHE A 109 5.78 10.41 -7.49
CA PHE A 109 4.66 10.89 -6.66
C PHE A 109 4.41 9.89 -5.53
N ARG A 110 4.39 10.33 -4.28
CA ARG A 110 4.32 9.46 -3.09
C ARG A 110 3.10 9.74 -2.25
N SER A 111 2.52 8.68 -1.68
CA SER A 111 1.44 8.81 -0.70
C SER A 111 1.93 9.05 0.74
N TYR A 112 3.23 9.08 0.97
CA TYR A 112 3.87 9.14 2.29
C TYR A 112 5.09 10.07 2.27
N ASP A 113 5.44 10.58 3.44
CA ASP A 113 6.58 11.47 3.60
C ASP A 113 7.89 10.70 3.45
N ARG A 114 8.85 11.34 2.79
CA ARG A 114 10.19 10.82 2.59
C ARG A 114 11.22 11.80 3.13
N PRO A 115 11.77 11.56 4.34
CA PRO A 115 12.82 12.40 4.88
C PRO A 115 14.01 12.52 3.91
N ALA A 116 14.66 13.68 3.93
CA ALA A 116 15.89 13.85 3.17
C ALA A 116 16.94 12.81 3.61
N PRO A 117 17.76 12.28 2.68
CA PRO A 117 18.82 11.35 3.03
C PRO A 117 19.75 11.96 4.08
N SER A 118 20.18 11.14 5.04
CA SER A 118 21.17 11.55 6.04
C SER A 118 22.46 11.98 5.32
N ALA A 119 23.23 12.89 5.93
CA ALA A 119 24.56 13.26 5.40
C ALA A 119 25.50 12.04 5.26
N SER A 120 25.24 10.97 6.01
CA SER A 120 25.96 9.70 5.98
C SER A 120 25.44 8.67 4.95
N ASP A 121 24.35 8.95 4.22
CA ASP A 121 23.90 8.07 3.14
C ASP A 121 24.84 8.22 1.94
N GLY A 122 25.69 7.20 1.71
CA GLY A 122 26.58 7.14 0.55
C GLY A 122 25.84 7.08 -0.79
N ASP A 123 24.54 6.79 -0.77
CA ASP A 123 23.68 6.59 -1.94
C ASP A 123 22.81 7.81 -2.29
N ARG A 124 23.16 9.03 -1.84
CA ARG A 124 22.40 10.28 -2.12
C ARG A 124 21.98 10.47 -3.58
N VAL A 125 22.75 9.96 -4.54
CA VAL A 125 22.48 10.02 -5.99
C VAL A 125 21.25 9.18 -6.38
N LEU A 126 20.89 8.15 -5.61
CA LEU A 126 19.73 7.29 -5.85
C LEU A 126 18.42 7.87 -5.27
N HIS A 127 18.51 8.87 -4.38
CA HIS A 127 17.33 9.47 -3.75
C HIS A 127 16.65 10.49 -4.66
N ARG A 128 15.59 10.06 -5.34
CA ARG A 128 14.77 10.93 -6.19
C ARG A 128 13.77 11.75 -5.37
N ASN A 129 13.68 13.05 -5.69
CA ASN A 129 12.63 14.01 -5.28
C ASN A 129 12.08 13.78 -3.85
N HIS A 130 12.98 13.77 -2.85
CA HIS A 130 12.64 13.57 -1.43
C HIS A 130 11.91 14.79 -0.84
N GLY A 131 11.23 14.59 0.29
CA GLY A 131 10.42 15.62 0.92
C GLY A 131 9.09 15.09 1.46
N PRO A 132 8.13 15.98 1.78
CA PRO A 132 6.79 15.56 2.19
C PRO A 132 6.09 14.75 1.09
N ALA A 133 5.05 14.01 1.48
CA ALA A 133 4.19 13.30 0.55
C ALA A 133 3.64 14.25 -0.52
N SER A 134 3.33 13.69 -1.69
CA SER A 134 2.81 14.49 -2.79
C SER A 134 1.41 15.01 -2.49
N GLU A 135 1.27 16.33 -2.57
CA GLU A 135 0.00 17.05 -2.37
C GLU A 135 -0.82 17.14 -3.66
N VAL A 136 -0.43 16.45 -4.74
CA VAL A 136 -1.24 16.35 -5.96
C VAL A 136 -2.51 15.52 -5.72
N ALA A 137 -3.56 15.79 -6.48
CA ALA A 137 -4.72 14.91 -6.51
C ALA A 137 -4.35 13.55 -7.14
N ILE A 138 -5.05 12.48 -6.75
CA ILE A 138 -4.76 11.14 -7.28
C ILE A 138 -4.93 11.11 -8.80
N TRP A 139 -5.92 11.83 -9.35
CA TRP A 139 -6.17 11.89 -10.78
C TRP A 139 -5.04 12.62 -11.53
N GLU A 140 -4.38 13.59 -10.91
CA GLU A 140 -3.22 14.30 -11.49
C GLU A 140 -2.02 13.35 -11.59
N ALA A 141 -1.72 12.62 -10.52
CA ALA A 141 -0.66 11.62 -10.54
C ALA A 141 -0.93 10.51 -11.58
N ALA A 142 -2.18 10.04 -11.66
CA ALA A 142 -2.60 9.06 -12.66
C ALA A 142 -2.51 9.62 -14.09
N ARG A 143 -2.87 10.89 -14.28
CA ARG A 143 -2.80 11.57 -15.57
C ARG A 143 -1.37 11.82 -16.02
N ALA A 144 -0.47 12.14 -15.09
CA ALA A 144 0.95 12.33 -15.32
C ALA A 144 1.60 11.02 -15.79
N THR A 145 1.40 9.93 -15.05
CA THR A 145 1.99 8.62 -15.39
C THR A 145 1.45 8.03 -16.69
N SER A 146 0.23 8.38 -17.11
CA SER A 146 -0.41 7.89 -18.34
C SER A 146 -0.28 8.87 -19.53
N ALA A 147 0.55 9.90 -19.43
CA ALA A 147 0.70 10.94 -20.44
C ALA A 147 1.59 10.48 -21.60
N ALA A 148 1.25 9.36 -22.24
CA ALA A 148 1.99 8.77 -23.35
C ALA A 148 2.18 9.78 -24.51
N PRO A 149 3.42 10.05 -24.94
CA PRO A 149 3.67 10.90 -26.09
C PRO A 149 2.97 10.40 -27.36
N GLY A 150 2.52 11.33 -28.20
CA GLY A 150 1.66 11.04 -29.35
C GLY A 150 0.20 10.73 -28.99
N TYR A 151 -0.06 10.14 -27.83
CA TYR A 151 -1.41 9.83 -27.35
C TYR A 151 -2.07 11.03 -26.65
N PHE A 152 -1.37 11.61 -25.68
CA PHE A 152 -1.85 12.69 -24.83
C PHE A 152 -0.83 13.82 -24.76
N SER A 153 -1.29 15.02 -24.36
CA SER A 153 -0.38 16.11 -24.04
C SER A 153 0.27 15.88 -22.68
N MET A 154 1.43 16.50 -22.44
CA MET A 154 1.98 16.66 -21.10
C MET A 154 0.94 17.19 -20.11
N LEU A 155 1.04 16.75 -18.86
CA LEU A 155 0.34 17.36 -17.74
C LEU A 155 1.23 18.45 -17.14
N GLU A 156 0.67 19.64 -16.94
CA GLU A 156 1.35 20.75 -16.29
C GLU A 156 0.67 21.02 -14.94
N ILE A 157 1.42 20.88 -13.86
CA ILE A 157 1.02 21.11 -12.47
C ILE A 157 2.14 21.90 -11.76
N PRO A 158 1.93 22.45 -10.54
CA PRO A 158 2.96 23.25 -9.86
C PRO A 158 4.33 22.54 -9.69
N GLU A 159 4.33 21.22 -9.59
CA GLU A 159 5.53 20.38 -9.46
C GLU A 159 6.31 20.22 -10.77
N GLY A 160 5.71 20.61 -11.91
CA GLY A 160 6.34 20.66 -13.22
C GLY A 160 5.51 20.10 -14.36
N ARG A 161 6.21 19.76 -15.43
CA ARG A 161 5.64 19.21 -16.66
C ARG A 161 5.96 17.73 -16.72
N PHE A 162 4.94 16.92 -16.95
CA PHE A 162 5.00 15.48 -16.79
C PHE A 162 4.48 14.72 -18.00
N GLU A 163 5.23 13.70 -18.38
CA GLU A 163 4.93 12.70 -19.39
C GLU A 163 4.88 11.30 -18.76
N ASP A 164 4.50 10.33 -19.58
CA ASP A 164 4.33 8.94 -19.18
C ASP A 164 5.53 8.39 -18.41
N GLY A 165 5.25 7.63 -17.34
CA GLY A 165 6.30 6.94 -16.59
C GLY A 165 7.10 5.96 -17.45
N GLY A 166 6.46 5.44 -18.50
CA GLY A 166 7.07 4.56 -19.48
C GLY A 166 8.23 5.18 -20.26
N LEU A 167 8.37 6.50 -20.36
CA LEU A 167 9.48 7.11 -21.11
C LEU A 167 10.84 6.96 -20.44
N GLY A 168 10.86 6.76 -19.12
CA GLY A 168 12.08 6.52 -18.37
C GLY A 168 12.13 5.15 -17.69
N GLU A 169 10.98 4.67 -17.19
CA GLU A 169 10.91 3.58 -16.21
C GLU A 169 9.62 2.76 -16.41
N ASN A 170 9.51 2.09 -17.56
CA ASN A 170 8.32 1.29 -17.88
C ASN A 170 8.12 0.08 -16.96
N ASN A 171 9.19 -0.46 -16.37
CA ASN A 171 9.13 -1.44 -15.30
C ASN A 171 9.76 -0.84 -14.03
N PRO A 172 8.95 -0.30 -13.10
CA PRO A 172 9.47 0.45 -11.95
C PRO A 172 9.99 -0.45 -10.83
N VAL A 173 10.22 -1.76 -11.07
CA VAL A 173 10.64 -2.72 -10.03
C VAL A 173 11.93 -2.30 -9.32
N GLY A 174 12.91 -1.78 -10.07
CA GLY A 174 14.17 -1.29 -9.52
C GLY A 174 13.94 -0.08 -8.61
N LEU A 175 13.17 0.91 -9.08
CA LEU A 175 12.81 2.09 -8.31
C LEU A 175 12.02 1.74 -7.04
N ALA A 176 11.04 0.84 -7.14
CA ALA A 176 10.25 0.41 -6.00
C ALA A 176 11.10 -0.32 -4.94
N TYR A 177 12.03 -1.17 -5.38
CA TYR A 177 12.95 -1.87 -4.49
C TYR A 177 13.90 -0.91 -3.78
N GLU A 178 14.52 0.02 -4.51
CA GLU A 178 15.36 1.06 -3.92
C GLU A 178 14.59 1.94 -2.93
N GLU A 179 13.37 2.32 -3.30
CA GLU A 179 12.49 3.11 -2.43
C GLU A 179 12.26 2.41 -1.09
N VAL A 180 11.99 1.09 -1.09
CA VAL A 180 11.81 0.28 0.12
C VAL A 180 13.10 0.21 0.95
N LYS A 181 14.24 -0.04 0.32
CA LYS A 181 15.54 -0.12 1.01
C LYS A 181 15.93 1.20 1.67
N GLN A 182 15.58 2.30 1.03
CA GLN A 182 15.86 3.65 1.48
C GLN A 182 14.81 4.18 2.48
N THR A 183 13.82 3.37 2.89
CA THR A 183 12.90 3.74 3.99
C THR A 183 13.60 3.71 5.34
N SER A 184 13.03 4.38 6.33
CA SER A 184 13.52 4.40 7.72
C SER A 184 13.63 3.02 8.37
N LEU A 185 12.97 2.00 7.81
CA LEU A 185 13.08 0.63 8.30
C LEU A 185 14.38 -0.04 7.83
N ARG A 186 14.97 0.39 6.70
CA ARG A 186 16.17 -0.19 6.09
C ARG A 186 16.18 -1.73 6.05
N ARG A 187 15.00 -2.32 5.88
CA ARG A 187 14.83 -3.78 5.79
C ARG A 187 14.69 -4.19 4.34
N GLU A 188 15.28 -5.32 4.00
CA GLU A 188 15.02 -5.98 2.74
C GLU A 188 13.54 -6.43 2.69
N PRO A 189 12.86 -6.27 1.55
CA PRO A 189 11.54 -6.84 1.39
C PRO A 189 11.64 -8.37 1.38
N LEU A 190 10.72 -9.05 2.05
CA LEU A 190 10.62 -10.51 1.97
C LEU A 190 10.31 -11.00 0.55
N LEU A 191 9.45 -10.25 -0.16
CA LEU A 191 8.97 -10.62 -1.48
C LEU A 191 8.77 -9.37 -2.34
N VAL A 192 9.19 -9.47 -3.59
CA VAL A 192 8.90 -8.50 -4.66
C VAL A 192 8.03 -9.19 -5.72
N LEU A 193 6.89 -8.56 -6.03
CA LEU A 193 5.95 -9.03 -7.05
C LEU A 193 5.86 -7.97 -8.16
N SER A 194 6.21 -8.36 -9.38
CA SER A 194 6.08 -7.53 -10.58
C SER A 194 4.97 -8.12 -11.47
N ILE A 195 4.02 -7.29 -11.89
CA ILE A 195 2.92 -7.69 -12.76
C ILE A 195 3.01 -6.84 -14.02
N GLY A 196 3.28 -7.48 -15.15
CA GLY A 196 3.37 -6.85 -16.46
C GLY A 196 2.04 -6.88 -17.22
N THR A 197 1.91 -5.98 -18.19
CA THR A 197 0.71 -5.83 -19.03
C THR A 197 0.84 -6.55 -20.38
N GLY A 198 1.87 -7.37 -20.55
CA GLY A 198 2.17 -8.07 -21.78
C GLY A 198 3.59 -7.86 -22.30
N GLU A 199 4.00 -8.71 -23.23
CA GLU A 199 5.20 -8.48 -24.05
C GLU A 199 4.86 -7.63 -25.29
N ALA A 200 5.81 -6.84 -25.76
CA ALA A 200 5.65 -6.04 -26.97
C ALA A 200 5.52 -6.95 -28.22
N PRO A 201 4.75 -6.54 -29.25
CA PRO A 201 4.75 -7.25 -30.53
C PRO A 201 6.14 -7.26 -31.16
N VAL A 202 6.49 -8.44 -31.72
CA VAL A 202 7.73 -8.65 -32.49
C VAL A 202 7.74 -7.78 -33.76
N GLU A 203 6.55 -7.41 -34.26
CA GLU A 203 6.42 -6.50 -35.38
C GLU A 203 6.38 -5.04 -34.90
N THR A 204 7.38 -4.26 -35.33
CA THR A 204 7.36 -2.80 -35.22
C THR A 204 6.07 -2.25 -35.81
N TRP A 205 5.45 -1.32 -35.10
CA TRP A 205 4.23 -0.66 -35.54
C TRP A 205 4.60 0.23 -36.73
N LYS A 206 4.53 -0.32 -37.94
CA LYS A 206 4.76 0.43 -39.18
C LYS A 206 3.47 1.14 -39.52
N GLU A 207 3.27 2.34 -39.00
CA GLU A 207 2.32 3.26 -39.62
C GLU A 207 2.84 3.68 -41.01
N ASP A 208 1.96 3.85 -41.99
CA ASP A 208 2.37 4.30 -43.32
C ASP A 208 2.80 5.78 -43.24
N ILE A 209 4.09 6.04 -43.46
CA ILE A 209 4.64 7.40 -43.48
C ILE A 209 4.10 8.12 -44.73
N PRO A 210 3.39 9.26 -44.59
CA PRO A 210 3.02 10.06 -45.75
C PRO A 210 4.28 10.51 -46.49
N SER A 211 4.30 10.36 -47.81
CA SER A 211 5.44 10.66 -48.71
C SER A 211 5.96 12.10 -48.66
N ARG A 212 5.29 13.00 -47.93
CA ARG A 212 5.74 14.35 -47.56
C ARG A 212 5.46 14.62 -46.07
N PRO A 213 6.39 14.37 -45.16
CA PRO A 213 6.11 14.47 -43.74
C PRO A 213 6.12 15.93 -43.27
N LEU A 214 5.00 16.41 -42.72
CA LEU A 214 4.97 17.62 -41.91
C LEU A 214 5.90 17.43 -40.69
N LYS A 215 6.68 18.46 -40.32
CA LYS A 215 7.61 18.42 -39.17
C LYS A 215 6.95 17.90 -37.87
N GLN A 216 5.66 18.18 -37.71
CA GLN A 216 4.88 17.76 -36.54
C GLN A 216 4.55 16.26 -36.54
N ALA A 217 4.31 15.66 -37.72
CA ALA A 217 4.13 14.22 -37.86
C ALA A 217 5.44 13.46 -37.55
N VAL A 218 6.59 13.97 -38.02
CA VAL A 218 7.91 13.37 -37.72
C VAL A 218 8.20 13.33 -36.22
N ARG A 219 7.84 14.39 -35.48
CA ARG A 219 8.02 14.44 -34.03
C ARG A 219 7.15 13.41 -33.32
N MET A 220 5.85 13.38 -33.63
CA MET A 220 4.92 12.39 -33.07
C MET A 220 5.41 10.96 -33.31
N TRP A 221 5.94 10.68 -34.49
CA TRP A 221 6.53 9.39 -34.84
C TRP A 221 7.71 9.00 -33.94
N ARG A 222 8.68 9.90 -33.74
CA ARG A 222 9.81 9.66 -32.84
C ARG A 222 9.36 9.43 -31.40
N ASP A 223 8.38 10.20 -30.96
CA ASP A 223 7.80 10.11 -29.63
C ASP A 223 7.12 8.73 -29.42
N LEU A 224 6.42 8.21 -30.43
CA LEU A 224 5.85 6.85 -30.43
C LEU A 224 6.90 5.74 -30.50
N GLU A 225 7.95 5.93 -31.31
CA GLU A 225 9.08 5.00 -31.41
C GLU A 225 9.83 4.88 -30.07
N GLN A 226 10.03 6.01 -29.39
CA GLN A 226 10.64 6.04 -28.06
C GLN A 226 9.77 5.29 -27.04
N LEU A 227 8.46 5.49 -27.05
CA LEU A 227 7.53 4.76 -26.18
C LEU A 227 7.61 3.24 -26.46
N GLN A 228 7.64 2.83 -27.73
CA GLN A 228 7.73 1.42 -28.10
C GLN A 228 9.04 0.76 -27.63
N LYS A 229 10.17 1.47 -27.77
CA LYS A 229 11.47 1.01 -27.27
C LYS A 229 11.45 0.77 -25.76
N GLN A 230 10.77 1.63 -25.01
CA GLN A 230 10.66 1.46 -23.55
C GLN A 230 9.72 0.30 -23.15
N ILE A 231 8.69 0.02 -23.97
CA ILE A 231 7.85 -1.17 -23.78
C ILE A 231 8.70 -2.44 -23.90
N THR A 232 9.57 -2.51 -24.91
CA THR A 232 10.48 -3.65 -25.11
C THR A 232 11.58 -3.75 -24.06
N ASP A 233 12.03 -2.63 -23.48
CA ASP A 233 13.05 -2.63 -22.41
C ASP A 233 12.54 -3.20 -21.06
N SER A 234 11.23 -3.40 -20.86
CA SER A 234 10.65 -3.92 -19.60
C SER A 234 11.17 -5.33 -19.22
N GLU A 235 11.34 -6.21 -20.20
CA GLU A 235 11.89 -7.57 -20.04
C GLU A 235 13.37 -7.55 -19.67
N LYS A 236 14.11 -6.60 -20.22
CA LYS A 236 15.52 -6.38 -19.88
C LYS A 236 15.65 -5.92 -18.44
N THR A 237 14.82 -4.98 -18.01
CA THR A 237 14.79 -4.51 -16.61
C THR A 237 14.45 -5.64 -15.64
N HIS A 238 13.45 -6.47 -15.97
CA HIS A 238 13.13 -7.67 -15.20
C HIS A 238 14.34 -8.61 -15.05
N SER A 239 14.98 -8.93 -16.17
CA SER A 239 16.12 -9.86 -16.22
C SER A 239 17.31 -9.35 -15.42
N GLN A 240 17.64 -8.06 -15.56
CA GLN A 240 18.70 -7.40 -14.79
C GLN A 240 18.41 -7.39 -13.30
N PHE A 241 17.18 -7.06 -12.91
CA PHE A 241 16.76 -7.04 -11.51
C PHE A 241 16.80 -8.44 -10.89
N ARG A 242 16.35 -9.47 -11.61
CA ARG A 242 16.45 -10.87 -11.19
C ARG A 242 17.89 -11.30 -10.97
N GLY A 243 18.80 -10.97 -11.89
CA GLY A 243 20.23 -11.24 -11.74
C GLY A 243 20.80 -10.60 -10.48
N ARG A 244 20.54 -9.31 -10.27
CA ARG A 244 20.96 -8.57 -9.08
C ARG A 244 20.44 -9.18 -7.78
N LEU A 245 19.16 -9.57 -7.72
CA LEU A 245 18.60 -10.22 -6.54
C LEU A 245 19.20 -11.61 -6.30
N ASN A 246 19.46 -12.39 -7.34
CA ASN A 246 20.11 -13.69 -7.21
C ASN A 246 21.51 -13.56 -6.62
N ASP A 247 22.29 -12.57 -7.06
CA ASP A 247 23.61 -12.28 -6.50
C ASP A 247 23.54 -11.85 -5.04
N ASN A 248 22.59 -10.98 -4.69
CA ASN A 248 22.35 -10.55 -3.31
C ASN A 248 21.97 -11.74 -2.43
N ASN A 249 21.03 -12.58 -2.89
CA ASN A 249 20.59 -13.78 -2.20
C ASN A 249 21.74 -14.80 -2.01
N ARG A 250 22.63 -14.95 -3.02
CA ARG A 250 23.80 -15.82 -2.92
C ARG A 250 24.79 -15.32 -1.86
N LYS A 251 25.05 -14.02 -1.82
CA LYS A 251 25.90 -13.41 -0.78
C LYS A 251 25.29 -13.54 0.61
N ALA A 252 23.97 -13.32 0.72
CA ALA A 252 23.22 -13.44 1.96
C ALA A 252 23.31 -14.86 2.55
N ARG A 253 23.23 -15.91 1.73
CA ARG A 253 23.40 -17.32 2.18
C ARG A 253 24.78 -17.63 2.77
N GLY A 254 25.81 -16.85 2.44
CA GLY A 254 27.14 -16.97 3.05
C GLY A 254 27.25 -16.32 4.44
N LEU A 255 26.28 -15.50 4.83
CA LEU A 255 26.13 -14.95 6.17
C LEU A 255 25.04 -15.73 6.91
N HIS A 256 25.31 -16.17 8.15
CA HIS A 256 24.40 -17.02 8.93
C HIS A 256 22.98 -16.44 9.18
N ASN A 257 22.74 -15.16 8.85
CA ASN A 257 21.46 -14.45 9.03
C ASN A 257 20.94 -13.75 7.75
N GLY A 258 21.41 -14.11 6.55
CA GLY A 258 20.96 -13.44 5.32
C GLY A 258 19.53 -13.80 4.92
N GLU A 259 18.63 -12.81 4.94
CA GLU A 259 17.24 -12.99 4.50
C GLU A 259 17.18 -13.21 2.97
N HIS A 260 16.51 -14.29 2.56
CA HIS A 260 16.28 -14.59 1.15
C HIS A 260 15.07 -13.79 0.63
N ILE A 261 15.28 -13.03 -0.44
CA ILE A 261 14.25 -12.22 -1.08
C ILE A 261 13.61 -13.03 -2.21
N HIS A 262 12.31 -13.28 -2.10
CA HIS A 262 11.53 -13.92 -3.16
C HIS A 262 11.19 -12.92 -4.27
N TYR A 263 11.36 -13.30 -5.54
CA TYR A 263 11.02 -12.46 -6.67
C TYR A 263 10.19 -13.18 -7.73
N TYR A 264 8.96 -12.72 -7.93
CA TYR A 264 8.05 -13.22 -8.95
C TYR A 264 7.70 -12.12 -9.94
N CYS A 265 7.71 -12.46 -11.22
CA CYS A 265 7.27 -11.57 -12.29
C CYS A 265 6.29 -12.32 -13.18
N PHE A 266 5.09 -11.77 -13.34
CA PHE A 266 4.05 -12.36 -14.17
C PHE A 266 3.78 -11.42 -15.34
N ASN A 267 4.11 -11.87 -16.56
CA ASN A 267 3.90 -11.10 -17.78
C ASN A 267 3.33 -11.99 -18.89
N VAL A 268 2.22 -11.56 -19.50
CA VAL A 268 1.45 -12.37 -20.46
C VAL A 268 2.05 -12.27 -21.87
N ARG A 269 2.53 -13.37 -22.44
CA ARG A 269 3.26 -13.36 -23.73
C ARG A 269 2.39 -13.20 -24.98
N ASN A 270 1.11 -13.59 -24.93
CA ASN A 270 0.24 -13.69 -26.12
C ASN A 270 -0.74 -12.51 -26.28
N ILE A 271 -0.42 -11.36 -25.70
CA ILE A 271 -1.28 -10.16 -25.76
C ILE A 271 -0.68 -9.06 -26.65
N SER A 272 0.45 -9.36 -27.28
CA SER A 272 1.29 -8.41 -28.02
C SER A 272 0.59 -7.75 -29.21
N ASN A 273 -0.44 -8.40 -29.76
CA ASN A 273 -1.18 -7.88 -30.92
C ASN A 273 -2.24 -6.84 -30.54
N ILE A 274 -2.53 -6.67 -29.25
CA ILE A 274 -3.49 -5.67 -28.76
C ILE A 274 -2.76 -4.34 -28.62
N ARG A 275 -3.28 -3.31 -29.30
CA ARG A 275 -2.68 -1.97 -29.23
C ARG A 275 -2.94 -1.33 -27.86
N LEU A 276 -2.01 -0.50 -27.41
CA LEU A 276 -2.14 0.29 -26.17
C LEU A 276 -3.45 1.11 -26.11
N ASP A 277 -3.89 1.62 -27.25
CA ASP A 277 -5.10 2.43 -27.40
C ASP A 277 -6.31 1.67 -27.97
N GLU A 278 -6.23 0.34 -28.03
CA GLU A 278 -7.32 -0.46 -28.56
C GLU A 278 -8.52 -0.47 -27.60
N TRP A 279 -9.71 -0.16 -28.14
CA TRP A 279 -10.96 -0.29 -27.41
C TRP A 279 -12.09 -0.61 -28.38
N LEU A 280 -12.30 -1.90 -28.66
CA LEU A 280 -13.23 -2.38 -29.67
C LEU A 280 -14.40 -3.18 -29.06
N PRO A 281 -15.66 -2.91 -29.46
CA PRO A 281 -16.08 -1.73 -30.21
C PRO A 281 -15.90 -0.46 -29.36
N PRO A 282 -15.77 0.74 -29.97
CA PRO A 282 -15.49 2.00 -29.26
C PRO A 282 -16.43 2.33 -28.10
N THR A 283 -17.65 1.78 -28.12
CA THR A 283 -18.68 2.03 -27.10
C THR A 283 -18.59 1.12 -25.89
N THR A 284 -17.97 -0.06 -25.98
CA THR A 284 -17.99 -1.05 -24.88
C THR A 284 -16.65 -1.74 -24.62
N GLY A 285 -15.73 -1.74 -25.59
CA GLY A 285 -14.46 -2.45 -25.50
C GLY A 285 -14.59 -3.97 -25.39
N ALA A 286 -15.78 -4.53 -25.61
CA ALA A 286 -16.07 -5.94 -25.33
C ALA A 286 -15.15 -6.92 -26.06
N ILE A 287 -14.81 -6.65 -27.32
CA ILE A 287 -13.92 -7.50 -28.12
C ILE A 287 -12.49 -7.43 -27.57
N THR A 288 -11.99 -6.22 -27.34
CA THR A 288 -10.64 -6.02 -26.79
C THR A 288 -10.52 -6.67 -25.41
N LYS A 289 -11.49 -6.46 -24.52
CA LYS A 289 -11.52 -7.10 -23.19
C LYS A 289 -11.55 -8.62 -23.28
N GLN A 290 -12.41 -9.19 -24.14
CA GLN A 290 -12.48 -10.64 -24.32
C GLN A 290 -11.14 -11.23 -24.81
N ASN A 291 -10.44 -10.53 -25.70
CA ASN A 291 -9.11 -10.94 -26.17
C ASN A 291 -8.08 -10.92 -25.02
N MET A 292 -8.07 -9.84 -24.21
CA MET A 292 -7.21 -9.74 -23.02
C MET A 292 -7.52 -10.85 -22.01
N GLU A 293 -8.80 -11.07 -21.70
CA GLU A 293 -9.26 -12.10 -20.76
C GLU A 293 -8.87 -13.51 -21.23
N THR A 294 -9.01 -13.80 -22.52
CA THR A 294 -8.60 -15.08 -23.10
C THR A 294 -7.09 -15.31 -22.94
N ALA A 295 -6.28 -14.29 -23.23
CA ALA A 295 -4.83 -14.38 -23.07
C ALA A 295 -4.41 -14.57 -21.60
N VAL A 296 -5.05 -13.83 -20.68
CA VAL A 296 -4.81 -13.95 -19.24
C VAL A 296 -5.27 -15.31 -18.71
N ALA A 297 -6.40 -15.84 -19.18
CA ALA A 297 -6.91 -17.16 -18.76
C ALA A 297 -6.00 -18.32 -19.21
N ALA A 298 -5.36 -18.18 -20.37
CA ALA A 298 -4.39 -19.15 -20.86
C ALA A 298 -3.05 -19.11 -20.10
N TYR A 299 -2.71 -17.98 -19.47
CA TYR A 299 -1.40 -17.76 -18.87
C TYR A 299 -1.09 -18.72 -17.68
N PRO A 300 -1.99 -18.93 -16.71
CA PRO A 300 -1.78 -19.91 -15.63
C PRO A 300 -1.74 -21.37 -16.10
N GLN A 301 -2.19 -21.70 -17.31
CA GLN A 301 -2.16 -23.08 -17.83
C GLN A 301 -0.73 -23.57 -18.12
N GLN A 302 0.24 -22.65 -18.17
CA GLN A 302 1.65 -23.00 -18.31
C GLN A 302 2.18 -23.55 -16.98
N LYS A 303 2.75 -24.76 -16.99
CA LYS A 303 3.20 -25.45 -15.77
C LYS A 303 4.17 -24.62 -14.91
N SER A 304 5.11 -23.91 -15.52
CA SER A 304 6.05 -23.03 -14.81
C SER A 304 5.34 -21.86 -14.14
N VAL A 305 4.40 -21.23 -14.85
CA VAL A 305 3.63 -20.09 -14.34
C VAL A 305 2.71 -20.51 -13.20
N SER A 306 1.99 -21.63 -13.33
CA SER A 306 1.14 -22.16 -12.26
C SER A 306 1.94 -22.43 -11.00
N LYS A 307 3.11 -23.06 -11.15
CA LYS A 307 4.01 -23.34 -10.02
C LYS A 307 4.46 -22.04 -9.34
N ASP A 308 4.92 -21.06 -10.10
CA ASP A 308 5.37 -19.77 -9.56
C ASP A 308 4.22 -19.01 -8.87
N LEU A 309 2.99 -19.10 -9.40
CA LEU A 309 1.79 -18.52 -8.78
C LEU A 309 1.49 -19.17 -7.44
N ASP A 310 1.51 -20.51 -7.37
CA ASP A 310 1.26 -21.26 -6.15
C ASP A 310 2.32 -20.96 -5.08
N GLU A 311 3.61 -20.95 -5.46
CA GLU A 311 4.72 -20.61 -4.56
C GLU A 311 4.60 -19.17 -4.05
N CYS A 312 4.30 -18.21 -4.93
CA CYS A 312 4.06 -16.82 -4.57
C CYS A 312 2.89 -16.68 -3.58
N ALA A 313 1.76 -17.33 -3.89
CA ALA A 313 0.56 -17.31 -3.04
C ALA A 313 0.84 -17.91 -1.66
N GLN A 314 1.61 -19.01 -1.61
CA GLN A 314 2.00 -19.65 -0.36
C GLN A 314 2.87 -18.73 0.51
N VAL A 315 3.89 -18.08 -0.06
CA VAL A 315 4.74 -17.13 0.68
C VAL A 315 3.90 -15.96 1.22
N LEU A 316 3.04 -15.37 0.38
CA LEU A 316 2.15 -14.28 0.80
C LEU A 316 1.19 -14.71 1.91
N PHE A 317 0.60 -15.90 1.79
CA PHE A 317 -0.31 -16.46 2.78
C PHE A 317 0.40 -16.70 4.13
N GLN A 318 1.55 -17.37 4.13
CA GLN A 318 2.33 -17.63 5.35
C GLN A 318 2.75 -16.32 6.02
N THR A 319 3.23 -15.36 5.23
CA THR A 319 3.58 -14.01 5.72
C THR A 319 2.38 -13.33 6.37
N ARG A 320 1.21 -13.42 5.74
CA ARG A 320 -0.04 -12.88 6.30
C ARG A 320 -0.44 -13.58 7.59
N ARG A 321 -0.28 -14.90 7.70
CA ARG A 321 -0.58 -15.67 8.92
C ARG A 321 0.31 -15.27 10.09
N VAL A 322 1.62 -15.13 9.86
CA VAL A 322 2.56 -14.63 10.87
C VAL A 322 2.20 -13.20 11.28
N ARG A 323 1.91 -12.31 10.32
CA ARG A 323 1.47 -10.95 10.62
C ARG A 323 0.16 -10.93 11.40
N ALA A 324 -0.79 -11.81 11.09
CA ALA A 324 -2.09 -11.89 11.77
C ALA A 324 -2.00 -12.31 13.24
N GLN A 325 -0.89 -12.91 13.66
CA GLN A 325 -0.60 -13.16 15.08
C GLN A 325 -0.11 -11.91 15.81
N THR A 326 0.20 -10.83 15.08
CA THR A 326 0.65 -9.55 15.64
C THR A 326 -0.51 -8.56 15.75
N GLU A 327 -0.52 -7.75 16.79
CA GLU A 327 -1.53 -6.71 17.02
C GLU A 327 -1.63 -5.69 15.88
N ARG A 328 -0.50 -5.46 15.19
CA ARG A 328 -0.41 -4.54 14.05
C ARG A 328 -1.33 -4.95 12.90
N TRP A 329 -1.55 -6.25 12.71
CA TRP A 329 -2.41 -6.75 11.64
C TRP A 329 -3.90 -6.66 11.97
N GLU A 330 -4.30 -6.84 13.23
CA GLU A 330 -5.70 -6.64 13.65
C GLU A 330 -6.17 -5.21 13.31
N ARG A 331 -5.31 -4.22 13.55
CA ARG A 331 -5.59 -2.81 13.26
C ARG A 331 -5.67 -2.51 11.76
N PHE A 332 -4.76 -3.08 10.97
CA PHE A 332 -4.69 -2.90 9.52
C PHE A 332 -5.82 -3.60 8.77
N ALA A 333 -6.10 -4.87 9.08
CA ALA A 333 -6.92 -5.73 8.21
C ALA A 333 -8.40 -5.79 8.59
N LEU A 334 -8.75 -5.58 9.87
CA LEU A 334 -10.11 -5.84 10.36
C LEU A 334 -10.85 -4.57 10.78
N HIS A 335 -10.18 -3.41 10.77
CA HIS A 335 -10.73 -2.13 11.21
C HIS A 335 -11.50 -2.22 12.55
N LEU A 336 -11.06 -3.12 13.43
CA LEU A 336 -11.74 -3.40 14.68
C LEU A 336 -11.64 -2.20 15.61
N THR A 337 -12.73 -1.97 16.32
CA THR A 337 -12.74 -1.20 17.55
C THR A 337 -12.78 -2.17 18.73
N TYR A 338 -12.25 -1.75 19.86
CA TYR A 338 -12.19 -2.58 21.05
C TYR A 338 -13.05 -1.98 22.14
N CYS A 339 -13.62 -2.79 23.02
CA CYS A 339 -14.36 -2.32 24.20
C CYS A 339 -13.98 -3.13 25.43
N CYS A 340 -14.19 -2.56 26.61
CA CYS A 340 -14.23 -3.35 27.82
C CYS A 340 -15.54 -4.17 27.86
N ARG A 341 -15.46 -5.41 28.34
CA ARG A 341 -16.61 -6.31 28.52
C ARG A 341 -16.97 -6.55 29.98
N GLU A 342 -16.28 -5.89 30.90
CA GLU A 342 -16.60 -5.95 32.33
C GLU A 342 -17.92 -5.22 32.62
N LYS A 343 -18.75 -5.81 33.48
CA LYS A 343 -20.13 -5.35 33.73
C LYS A 343 -20.19 -3.94 34.32
N ASP A 344 -19.17 -3.55 35.08
CA ASP A 344 -19.10 -2.28 35.79
C ASP A 344 -18.18 -1.26 35.08
N CYS A 345 -17.88 -1.48 33.79
CA CYS A 345 -17.01 -0.59 33.02
C CYS A 345 -17.78 0.30 32.05
N GLU A 346 -17.66 1.61 32.24
CA GLU A 346 -18.28 2.64 31.39
C GLU A 346 -17.40 3.07 30.20
N ALA A 347 -16.24 2.44 30.00
CA ALA A 347 -15.34 2.82 28.91
C ALA A 347 -15.97 2.53 27.53
N VAL A 348 -16.08 3.59 26.70
CA VAL A 348 -16.85 3.56 25.45
C VAL A 348 -16.21 2.65 24.40
N THR A 349 -15.07 3.05 23.83
CA THR A 349 -14.35 2.28 22.81
C THR A 349 -12.87 2.66 22.79
N PHE A 350 -12.02 1.72 22.37
CA PHE A 350 -10.59 1.89 22.16
C PHE A 350 -10.26 1.67 20.69
N THR A 351 -9.30 2.46 20.18
CA THR A 351 -8.83 2.41 18.79
C THR A 351 -7.71 1.39 18.57
N SER A 352 -7.20 0.78 19.64
CA SER A 352 -6.14 -0.23 19.57
C SER A 352 -6.25 -1.25 20.70
N ARG A 353 -5.76 -2.48 20.44
CA ARG A 353 -5.61 -3.53 21.45
C ARG A 353 -4.70 -3.12 22.60
N LYS A 354 -3.63 -2.36 22.31
CA LYS A 354 -2.73 -1.78 23.33
C LYS A 354 -3.46 -0.86 24.29
N SER A 355 -4.36 -0.01 23.78
CA SER A 355 -5.17 0.89 24.61
C SER A 355 -6.14 0.11 25.51
N LEU A 356 -6.80 -0.93 24.97
CA LEU A 356 -7.66 -1.82 25.77
C LEU A 356 -6.84 -2.56 26.85
N ARG A 357 -5.65 -3.06 26.51
CA ARG A 357 -4.73 -3.69 27.47
C ARG A 357 -4.37 -2.74 28.60
N LYS A 358 -3.95 -1.51 28.26
CA LYS A 358 -3.63 -0.48 29.26
C LYS A 358 -4.82 -0.17 30.16
N HIS A 359 -6.02 -0.08 29.59
CA HIS A 359 -7.23 0.12 30.37
C HIS A 359 -7.55 -1.05 31.32
N ALA A 360 -7.44 -2.30 30.85
CA ALA A 360 -7.65 -3.49 31.68
C ALA A 360 -6.72 -3.52 32.89
N ILE A 361 -5.47 -3.12 32.64
CA ILE A 361 -4.44 -3.00 33.64
C ILE A 361 -4.77 -1.87 34.64
N ASP A 362 -4.95 -0.65 34.15
CA ASP A 362 -5.06 0.57 34.99
C ASP A 362 -6.38 0.64 35.76
N TYR A 363 -7.50 0.17 35.17
CA TYR A 363 -8.84 0.33 35.74
C TYR A 363 -9.44 -0.95 36.33
N HIS A 364 -9.06 -2.11 35.80
CA HIS A 364 -9.54 -3.40 36.30
C HIS A 364 -8.48 -4.16 37.11
N GLY A 365 -7.26 -3.64 37.20
CA GLY A 365 -6.17 -4.30 37.94
C GLY A 365 -5.84 -5.68 37.39
N PHE A 366 -6.03 -5.89 36.08
CA PHE A 366 -5.73 -7.16 35.45
C PHE A 366 -4.22 -7.33 35.35
N VAL A 367 -3.72 -8.40 35.93
CA VAL A 367 -2.30 -8.76 35.92
C VAL A 367 -2.18 -10.18 35.42
N TRP A 368 -1.34 -10.42 34.41
CA TRP A 368 -1.12 -11.77 33.92
C TRP A 368 0.20 -12.34 34.41
N ARG A 369 0.21 -13.66 34.57
CA ARG A 369 1.38 -14.43 35.00
C ARG A 369 2.46 -14.44 33.92
N ILE A 370 3.71 -14.18 34.29
CA ILE A 370 4.90 -14.38 33.46
C ILE A 370 5.75 -15.46 34.13
N GLY A 371 5.85 -16.63 33.50
CA GLY A 371 6.69 -17.72 34.01
C GLY A 371 8.17 -17.43 33.77
N CYS A 372 9.00 -17.49 34.82
CA CYS A 372 10.45 -17.45 34.67
C CYS A 372 10.98 -18.86 34.42
N HIS A 373 11.32 -19.18 33.17
CA HIS A 373 12.06 -20.40 32.82
C HIS A 373 13.56 -20.11 32.86
N ASP A 374 14.21 -20.36 34.00
CA ASP A 374 15.68 -20.47 34.03
C ASP A 374 16.07 -21.95 33.98
N GLY A 375 16.69 -22.37 32.88
CA GLY A 375 17.11 -23.75 32.64
C GLY A 375 18.34 -24.20 33.46
N HIS A 376 18.85 -23.37 34.37
CA HIS A 376 20.13 -23.60 35.06
C HIS A 376 20.08 -23.66 36.59
N LEU A 377 18.93 -23.41 37.22
CA LEU A 377 18.81 -23.46 38.68
C LEU A 377 17.71 -24.46 39.08
N GLY A 378 18.14 -25.57 39.68
CA GLY A 378 17.23 -26.54 40.27
C GLY A 378 16.31 -25.87 41.30
N ALA A 379 15.02 -26.18 41.17
CA ALA A 379 14.00 -26.17 42.22
C ALA A 379 13.40 -24.84 42.75
N HIS A 380 13.69 -23.64 42.22
CA HIS A 380 12.94 -22.43 42.62
C HIS A 380 12.61 -21.51 41.44
N THR A 381 11.67 -21.92 40.59
CA THR A 381 11.13 -21.09 39.49
C THR A 381 10.01 -20.21 40.01
N GLY A 382 10.27 -18.91 40.14
CA GLY A 382 9.22 -17.97 40.50
C GLY A 382 8.10 -17.91 39.48
N ILE A 383 6.88 -17.99 40.01
CA ILE A 383 5.64 -18.23 39.28
C ILE A 383 5.03 -16.90 38.84
N TYR A 384 5.26 -15.81 39.57
CA TYR A 384 4.71 -14.49 39.32
C TYR A 384 5.84 -13.45 39.22
N SER A 385 5.71 -12.46 38.34
CA SER A 385 6.64 -11.34 38.26
C SER A 385 5.92 -10.02 38.03
N CYS A 386 6.41 -8.95 38.65
CA CYS A 386 5.91 -7.59 38.44
C CYS A 386 6.72 -6.89 37.34
N ILE A 387 6.04 -6.33 36.34
CA ILE A 387 6.63 -5.58 35.21
C ILE A 387 6.28 -4.09 35.22
N TRP A 388 5.81 -3.56 36.36
CA TRP A 388 5.50 -2.13 36.50
C TRP A 388 6.75 -1.27 36.62
N ASP A 389 6.72 -0.10 35.97
CA ASP A 389 7.83 0.86 35.93
C ASP A 389 8.29 1.34 37.33
N HIS A 390 7.44 1.21 38.35
CA HIS A 390 7.75 1.60 39.74
C HIS A 390 8.21 0.45 40.63
N CYS A 391 8.22 -0.78 40.11
CA CYS A 391 8.63 -1.96 40.85
C CYS A 391 10.15 -2.16 40.74
N GLY A 392 10.91 -1.28 41.40
CA GLY A 392 12.37 -1.34 41.50
C GLY A 392 13.08 -0.96 40.20
N GLU A 393 13.72 0.21 40.19
CA GLU A 393 14.39 0.84 39.04
C GLU A 393 15.55 0.03 38.40
N SER A 394 15.73 -1.25 38.74
CA SER A 394 16.82 -2.09 38.19
C SER A 394 16.67 -3.60 38.41
N LYS A 395 15.56 -4.12 38.97
CA LYS A 395 15.39 -5.56 39.24
C LYS A 395 13.96 -6.02 38.97
N LEU A 396 13.83 -7.11 38.22
CA LEU A 396 12.55 -7.80 37.99
C LEU A 396 12.14 -8.48 39.30
N SER A 397 11.07 -8.00 39.95
CA SER A 397 10.57 -8.58 41.19
C SER A 397 9.83 -9.88 40.90
N ILE A 398 10.35 -11.00 41.41
CA ILE A 398 9.83 -12.35 41.19
C ILE A 398 9.25 -12.88 42.52
N PHE A 399 8.08 -13.49 42.45
CA PHE A 399 7.34 -14.02 43.60
C PHE A 399 6.98 -15.49 43.39
N ASN A 400 7.12 -16.27 44.45
CA ASN A 400 6.83 -17.71 44.46
C ASN A 400 5.41 -18.03 44.96
N ASP A 401 4.75 -17.05 45.59
CA ASP A 401 3.45 -17.20 46.23
C ASP A 401 2.45 -16.14 45.71
N GLN A 402 1.22 -16.57 45.44
CA GLN A 402 0.18 -15.74 44.84
C GLN A 402 -0.34 -14.67 45.81
N GLU A 403 -0.45 -14.98 47.09
CA GLU A 403 -0.94 -14.04 48.10
C GLU A 403 0.10 -12.94 48.35
N VAL A 404 1.38 -13.29 48.43
CA VAL A 404 2.46 -12.30 48.50
C VAL A 404 2.46 -11.37 47.29
N PHE A 405 2.24 -11.92 46.09
CA PHE A 405 2.14 -11.11 44.88
C PHE A 405 0.90 -10.19 44.89
N ARG A 406 -0.26 -10.69 45.36
CA ARG A 406 -1.47 -9.85 45.53
C ARG A 406 -1.24 -8.71 46.50
N THR A 407 -0.58 -8.96 47.63
CA THR A 407 -0.27 -7.93 48.61
C THR A 407 0.66 -6.87 48.01
N HIS A 408 1.68 -7.28 47.25
CA HIS A 408 2.55 -6.37 46.52
C HIS A 408 1.76 -5.46 45.55
N LEU A 409 0.80 -6.02 44.79
CA LEU A 409 -0.04 -5.24 43.88
C LEU A 409 -0.95 -4.26 44.64
N LYS A 410 -1.54 -4.67 45.76
CA LYS A 410 -2.44 -3.82 46.56
C LYS A 410 -1.69 -2.70 47.27
N GLU A 411 -0.65 -3.05 48.01
CA GLU A 411 0.06 -2.12 48.92
C GLU A 411 1.18 -1.36 48.21
N GLY A 412 1.88 -2.01 47.28
CA GLY A 412 3.01 -1.42 46.56
C GLY A 412 2.61 -0.60 45.33
N LEU A 413 1.49 -0.93 44.68
CA LEU A 413 1.04 -0.29 43.43
C LEU A 413 -0.38 0.29 43.50
N GLY A 414 -1.10 0.12 44.62
CA GLY A 414 -2.40 0.75 44.83
C GLY A 414 -3.58 0.08 44.12
N PHE A 415 -3.46 -1.17 43.69
CA PHE A 415 -4.58 -1.89 43.08
C PHE A 415 -5.67 -2.23 44.11
N VAL A 416 -6.89 -1.74 43.92
CA VAL A 416 -8.02 -1.98 44.84
C VAL A 416 -8.42 -3.47 44.86
N ALA A 417 -8.47 -4.13 43.70
CA ALA A 417 -8.83 -5.54 43.55
C ALA A 417 -8.07 -6.19 42.37
N PRO A 418 -6.81 -6.63 42.56
CA PRO A 418 -6.03 -7.20 41.47
C PRO A 418 -6.59 -8.57 41.02
N VAL A 419 -6.85 -8.69 39.73
CA VAL A 419 -7.30 -9.94 39.08
C VAL A 419 -6.10 -10.59 38.42
N ILE A 420 -5.62 -11.68 39.01
CA ILE A 420 -4.49 -12.44 38.45
C ILE A 420 -5.02 -13.47 37.47
N MET A 421 -4.52 -13.44 36.25
CA MET A 421 -4.94 -14.32 35.14
C MET A 421 -3.72 -15.01 34.51
N ASP A 422 -3.92 -16.13 33.84
CA ASP A 422 -2.88 -16.67 32.96
C ASP A 422 -2.78 -15.85 31.66
N SER A 423 -1.61 -15.87 31.01
CA SER A 423 -1.38 -15.12 29.77
C SER A 423 -2.39 -15.47 28.68
N GLU A 424 -2.81 -16.73 28.58
CA GLU A 424 -3.82 -17.16 27.62
C GLU A 424 -5.23 -16.63 27.95
N ASP A 425 -5.58 -16.58 29.24
CA ASP A 425 -6.88 -16.08 29.69
C ASP A 425 -6.99 -14.58 29.46
N PHE A 426 -5.90 -13.84 29.68
CA PHE A 426 -5.81 -12.41 29.39
C PHE A 426 -5.94 -12.12 27.89
N GLU A 427 -5.27 -12.91 27.04
CA GLU A 427 -5.41 -12.78 25.58
C GLU A 427 -6.82 -13.19 25.09
N ARG A 428 -7.44 -14.21 25.71
CA ARG A 428 -8.86 -14.53 25.47
C ARG A 428 -9.78 -13.39 25.88
N TRP A 429 -9.50 -12.70 26.98
CA TRP A 429 -10.25 -11.52 27.40
C TRP A 429 -10.14 -10.38 26.38
N LEU A 430 -8.93 -10.05 25.94
CA LEU A 430 -8.69 -9.04 24.90
C LEU A 430 -9.41 -9.40 23.58
N ASN A 431 -9.47 -10.69 23.23
CA ASN A 431 -10.20 -11.17 22.05
C ASN A 431 -11.71 -10.97 22.15
N ARG A 432 -12.32 -11.16 23.33
CA ARG A 432 -13.75 -10.86 23.56
C ARG A 432 -14.06 -9.36 23.49
N GLY A 433 -13.06 -8.51 23.70
CA GLY A 433 -13.15 -7.07 23.55
C GLY A 433 -13.22 -6.59 22.09
N ARG A 434 -12.97 -7.47 21.10
CA ARG A 434 -13.09 -7.12 19.67
C ARG A 434 -14.55 -6.83 19.33
N MET A 435 -14.79 -5.75 18.59
CA MET A 435 -16.09 -5.39 18.06
C MET A 435 -16.00 -5.11 16.56
N SER A 436 -17.00 -5.59 15.82
CA SER A 436 -17.20 -5.14 14.44
C SER A 436 -17.65 -3.67 14.42
N ARG A 437 -17.59 -3.05 13.24
CA ARG A 437 -18.00 -1.64 13.07
C ARG A 437 -19.49 -1.43 13.37
N ASP A 438 -20.34 -2.38 12.98
CA ASP A 438 -21.79 -2.30 13.17
C ASP A 438 -22.17 -2.45 14.65
N GLU A 439 -21.44 -3.32 15.37
CA GLU A 439 -21.57 -3.46 16.82
C GLU A 439 -21.10 -2.19 17.55
N ALA A 440 -20.06 -1.52 17.06
CA ALA A 440 -19.55 -0.31 17.68
C ALA A 440 -20.47 0.90 17.47
N ALA A 441 -21.07 1.03 16.29
CA ALA A 441 -22.03 2.08 15.99
C ALA A 441 -23.32 1.94 16.83
N SER A 442 -23.86 0.73 16.92
CA SER A 442 -25.06 0.44 17.73
C SER A 442 -24.86 0.73 19.22
N ARG A 443 -23.66 0.49 19.77
CA ARG A 443 -23.35 0.76 21.18
C ARG A 443 -23.13 2.25 21.50
N GLN A 444 -22.78 3.06 20.52
CA GLN A 444 -22.67 4.53 20.68
C GLN A 444 -24.04 5.21 20.70
N HIS A 445 -25.05 4.62 20.06
CA HIS A 445 -26.41 5.16 20.09
C HIS A 445 -27.14 4.87 21.41
N THR A 446 -26.66 3.93 22.22
CA THR A 446 -27.26 3.55 23.50
C THR A 446 -26.57 4.15 24.74
N GLY A 447 -25.49 4.93 24.58
CA GLY A 447 -24.74 5.51 25.70
C GLY A 447 -24.03 6.83 25.35
N PHE A 448 -24.45 7.89 26.05
CA PHE A 448 -23.86 9.21 26.30
C PHE A 448 -22.70 9.77 25.44
N SER A 449 -22.85 11.06 25.11
CA SER A 449 -21.95 11.96 24.36
C SER A 449 -20.45 11.71 24.55
N ALA A 450 -19.74 11.61 23.41
CA ALA A 450 -18.29 11.44 23.34
C ALA A 450 -17.55 12.64 23.95
N LYS A 451 -17.00 12.48 25.15
CA LYS A 451 -15.80 13.22 25.56
C LYS A 451 -14.59 12.36 25.19
N ASN A 452 -13.82 12.85 24.23
CA ASN A 452 -12.45 12.38 24.01
C ASN A 452 -11.68 12.63 25.31
N VAL A 453 -11.36 11.55 26.04
CA VAL A 453 -10.34 11.62 27.08
C VAL A 453 -9.00 11.50 26.38
N ASP A 454 -8.45 12.65 26.00
CA ASP A 454 -7.00 12.80 25.87
C ASP A 454 -6.41 12.37 27.22
N VAL A 455 -5.57 11.34 27.20
CA VAL A 455 -4.79 10.94 28.37
C VAL A 455 -3.68 11.97 28.55
N GLY A 456 -4.06 13.13 29.08
CA GLY A 456 -3.13 14.10 29.63
C GLY A 456 -2.48 13.49 30.88
N HIS A 457 -1.16 13.56 30.92
CA HIS A 457 -0.41 13.41 32.17
C HIS A 457 -0.99 14.36 33.22
N ALA A 458 -1.55 13.81 34.29
CA ALA A 458 -1.81 14.55 35.51
C ALA A 458 -1.13 13.80 36.66
N ARG A 459 0.04 14.30 37.03
CA ARG A 459 0.64 14.11 38.35
C ARG A 459 -0.27 14.77 39.38
N SER A 460 -0.62 14.02 40.43
CA SER A 460 -0.62 14.48 41.83
C SER A 460 -0.80 13.26 42.72
#